data_AF-A0A2V8K304-F1
#
_entry.id   AF-A0A2V8K304-F1
#
_cell.length_a   1.000
_cell.length_b   1.000
_cell.length_c   1.000
_cell.angle_alpha   90.00
_cell.angle_beta   90.00
_cell.angle_gamma   90.00
#
_symmetry.space_group_name_H-M   'P 1'
#
loop_
_entity.id
_entity.type
_entity.pdbx_description
1 polymer ?
#
loop_
_entity_poly.entity_id
_entity_poly.type
_entity_poly.pdbx_seq_one_letter_code
_entity_poly.pdbx_strand_id
1 'polypeptide(L)'
;MCGNPGDGVLLTDTSNRSGSSGPSTSSQDSFATSGLVEHFFRREYGRLVAILTRKVGVRHVDLVEDAVQTALLTALTSWVAKGLPEDPGAWLYRVAHNHLIGA
;
A
#
# COMPACT_ATOMS: atom_id res chain seq x y z
N MET A 1 -60.59 57.59 7.85
CA MET A 1 -60.90 56.35 7.11
C MET A 1 -59.58 55.58 6.98
N CYS A 2 -59.29 54.76 8.00
CA CYS A 2 -59.35 53.28 8.00
C CYS A 2 -58.06 52.72 7.35
N GLY A 3 -57.10 52.07 8.03
CA GLY A 3 -57.24 51.11 9.13
C GLY A 3 -58.00 49.88 8.62
N ASN A 4 -57.54 48.63 8.71
CA ASN A 4 -56.53 48.03 9.56
C ASN A 4 -56.29 46.57 9.01
N PRO A 5 -56.24 45.49 9.80
CA PRO A 5 -55.08 44.61 9.98
C PRO A 5 -55.32 43.13 9.60
N GLY A 6 -54.29 42.30 9.76
CA GLY A 6 -54.47 40.94 10.28
C GLY A 6 -54.66 39.82 9.25
N ASP A 7 -53.62 39.01 9.09
CA ASP A 7 -53.59 37.55 9.35
C ASP A 7 -52.21 37.08 8.89
N GLY A 8 -51.37 36.36 9.62
CA GLY A 8 -51.60 35.47 10.74
C GLY A 8 -50.61 34.31 10.56
N VAL A 9 -49.48 34.38 11.28
CA VAL A 9 -48.77 33.28 11.98
C VAL A 9 -48.39 31.98 11.22
N LEU A 10 -47.22 31.44 11.63
CA LEU A 10 -46.68 30.08 11.46
C LEU A 10 -45.98 29.84 10.10
N LEU A 11 -44.71 29.43 10.01
CA LEU A 11 -43.92 28.54 10.86
C LEU A 11 -42.46 28.98 10.87
N THR A 12 -41.87 28.95 12.07
CA THR A 12 -40.46 28.66 12.24
C THR A 12 -40.17 27.27 11.66
N ASP A 13 -39.30 27.19 10.65
CA ASP A 13 -38.52 25.97 10.42
C ASP A 13 -37.06 26.36 10.70
N THR A 14 -36.64 26.22 11.95
CA THR A 14 -35.87 25.05 12.40
C THR A 14 -34.64 24.82 11.53
N SER A 15 -33.49 25.20 12.09
CA SER A 15 -32.26 24.43 12.05
C SER A 15 -31.93 23.68 10.76
N ASN A 16 -31.01 24.25 9.96
CA ASN A 16 -29.98 23.41 9.34
C ASN A 16 -28.63 23.68 9.99
N ARG A 17 -28.53 23.32 11.27
CA ARG A 17 -27.25 22.99 11.91
C ARG A 17 -27.18 21.48 11.89
N SER A 18 -26.24 20.93 11.13
CA SER A 18 -25.31 19.87 11.55
C SER A 18 -24.91 18.99 10.39
N GLY A 19 -23.60 18.74 10.32
CA GLY A 19 -23.07 17.52 9.74
C GLY A 19 -22.62 17.65 8.30
N SER A 20 -21.52 18.36 8.06
CA SER A 20 -20.57 17.82 7.09
C SER A 20 -20.08 16.49 7.67
N SER A 21 -20.81 15.43 7.33
CA SER A 21 -20.44 14.05 7.57
C SER A 21 -18.99 13.89 7.13
N GLY A 22 -18.12 13.59 8.11
CA GLY A 22 -16.74 13.22 7.81
C GLY A 22 -16.72 12.03 6.85
N PRO A 23 -15.64 11.85 6.08
CA PRO A 23 -15.50 10.67 5.25
C PRO A 23 -15.50 9.42 6.13
N SER A 24 -16.58 8.64 6.07
CA SER A 24 -16.65 7.27 6.58
C SER A 24 -15.81 6.38 5.67
N THR A 25 -14.49 6.54 5.71
CA THR A 25 -13.53 5.77 4.90
C THR A 25 -12.61 5.04 5.86
N SER A 26 -12.99 3.84 6.29
CA SER A 26 -12.18 3.08 7.25
C SER A 26 -12.02 1.60 6.90
N SER A 27 -12.61 1.11 5.81
CA SER A 27 -12.44 -0.29 5.38
C SER A 27 -11.89 -0.46 3.96
N GLN A 28 -11.95 0.56 3.11
CA GLN A 28 -11.50 0.46 1.72
C GLN A 28 -9.99 0.72 1.56
N ASP A 29 -9.38 1.51 2.43
CA ASP A 29 -7.96 1.91 2.32
C ASP A 29 -6.97 0.76 2.63
N SER A 30 -7.36 -0.17 3.50
CA SER A 30 -6.52 -1.33 3.84
C SER A 30 -6.32 -2.28 2.65
N PHE A 31 -7.36 -2.51 1.84
CA PHE A 31 -7.25 -3.34 0.64
C PHE A 31 -6.41 -2.68 -0.46
N ALA A 32 -6.52 -1.35 -0.61
CA ALA A 32 -5.69 -0.60 -1.55
C ALA A 32 -4.20 -0.68 -1.18
N THR A 33 -3.88 -0.55 0.12
CA THR A 33 -2.49 -0.70 0.61
C THR A 33 -1.96 -2.11 0.34
N SER A 34 -2.73 -3.16 0.66
CA SER A 34 -2.36 -4.54 0.35
C SER A 34 -2.14 -4.78 -1.14
N GLY A 35 -2.98 -4.20 -2.00
CA GLY A 35 -2.83 -4.29 -3.46
C GLY A 35 -1.57 -3.58 -3.99
N LEU A 36 -1.22 -2.42 -3.45
CA LEU A 36 0.02 -1.72 -3.79
C LEU A 36 1.26 -2.53 -3.37
N VAL A 37 1.21 -3.14 -2.19
CA VAL A 37 2.26 -4.02 -1.68
C VAL A 37 2.40 -5.25 -2.58
N GLU A 38 1.31 -5.95 -2.89
CA GLU A 38 1.35 -7.11 -3.80
C GLU A 38 1.93 -6.74 -5.17
N HIS A 39 1.48 -5.63 -5.75
CA HIS A 39 1.99 -5.15 -7.04
C HIS A 39 3.49 -4.84 -6.99
N PHE A 40 3.95 -4.21 -5.91
CA PHE A 40 5.37 -3.96 -5.67
C PHE A 40 6.17 -5.27 -5.63
N PHE A 41 5.75 -6.24 -4.81
CA PHE A 41 6.45 -7.53 -4.67
C PHE A 41 6.46 -8.32 -5.98
N ARG A 42 5.34 -8.36 -6.71
CA ARG A 42 5.25 -9.03 -8.02
C ARG A 42 6.19 -8.42 -9.05
N ARG A 43 6.30 -7.08 -9.07
CA ARG A 43 7.22 -6.37 -9.96
C ARG A 43 8.68 -6.63 -9.59
N GLU A 44 9.01 -6.53 -8.31
CA GLU A 44 10.39 -6.75 -7.86
C GLU A 44 10.82 -8.20 -8.04
N TYR A 45 9.94 -9.18 -7.87
CA TYR A 45 10.25 -10.58 -8.16
C TYR A 45 10.79 -10.75 -9.58
N GLY A 46 10.00 -10.37 -10.60
CA GLY A 46 10.41 -10.52 -12.00
C GLY A 46 11.67 -9.73 -12.33
N ARG A 47 11.79 -8.50 -11.79
CA ARG A 47 12.98 -7.66 -11.99
C ARG A 47 14.23 -8.30 -11.41
N LEU A 48 14.17 -8.81 -10.18
CA LEU A 48 15.33 -9.38 -9.49
C LEU A 48 15.74 -10.71 -10.09
N VAL A 49 14.78 -11.59 -10.44
CA VAL A 49 15.08 -12.83 -11.16
C VAL A 49 15.79 -12.51 -12.47
N ALA A 50 15.24 -11.60 -13.29
CA ALA A 50 15.87 -11.23 -14.56
C ALA A 50 17.30 -10.67 -14.39
N ILE A 51 17.51 -9.76 -13.43
CA ILE A 51 18.83 -9.16 -13.19
C ILE A 51 19.82 -10.21 -12.67
N LEU A 52 19.44 -11.01 -11.68
CA LEU A 52 20.34 -11.97 -11.04
C LEU A 52 20.64 -13.14 -11.97
N THR A 53 19.66 -13.70 -12.67
CA THR A 53 19.87 -14.74 -13.68
C THR A 53 20.80 -14.27 -14.78
N ARG A 54 20.70 -13.00 -15.22
CA ARG A 54 21.68 -12.41 -16.16
C ARG A 54 23.11 -12.36 -15.59
N LYS A 55 23.26 -12.17 -14.27
CA LYS A 55 24.56 -12.08 -13.60
C LYS A 55 25.21 -13.44 -13.35
N VAL A 56 24.45 -14.44 -12.90
CA VAL A 56 24.99 -15.77 -12.52
C VAL A 56 24.83 -16.83 -13.61
N GLY A 57 24.05 -16.54 -14.66
CA GLY A 57 23.78 -17.43 -15.78
C GLY A 57 22.46 -18.19 -15.66
N VAL A 58 21.85 -18.46 -16.82
CA VAL A 58 20.51 -19.08 -16.94
C VAL A 58 20.44 -20.48 -16.31
N ARG A 59 21.56 -21.21 -16.25
CA ARG A 59 21.63 -22.54 -15.63
C ARG A 59 21.39 -22.54 -14.11
N HIS A 60 21.48 -21.37 -13.47
CA HIS A 60 21.28 -21.22 -12.03
C HIS A 60 19.96 -20.51 -11.71
N VAL A 61 18.99 -20.55 -12.62
CA VAL A 61 17.70 -19.87 -12.42
C VAL A 61 16.98 -20.35 -11.16
N ASP A 62 17.02 -21.65 -10.87
CA ASP A 62 16.38 -22.22 -9.67
C ASP A 62 16.95 -21.61 -8.39
N LEU A 63 18.29 -21.52 -8.28
CA LEU A 63 18.96 -20.87 -7.14
C LEU A 63 18.63 -19.38 -7.04
N VAL A 64 18.49 -18.69 -8.18
CA VAL A 64 18.09 -17.28 -8.22
C VAL A 64 16.67 -17.10 -7.72
N GLU A 65 15.73 -17.93 -8.16
CA GLU A 65 14.34 -17.87 -7.70
C GLU A 65 14.25 -18.11 -6.20
N ASP A 66 14.94 -19.12 -5.68
CA ASP A 66 14.99 -19.41 -4.24
C ASP A 66 15.56 -18.24 -3.43
N ALA A 67 16.64 -17.63 -3.92
CA ALA A 67 17.26 -16.47 -3.29
C ALA A 67 16.33 -15.23 -3.28
N VAL A 68 15.63 -14.96 -4.39
CA VAL A 68 14.67 -13.86 -4.47
C VAL A 68 13.49 -14.11 -3.55
N GLN A 69 12.93 -15.33 -3.52
CA GLN A 69 11.85 -15.70 -2.60
C GLN A 69 12.26 -15.50 -1.14
N THR A 70 13.47 -15.94 -0.78
CA THR A 70 14.03 -15.72 0.57
C THR A 70 14.12 -14.23 0.91
N ALA A 71 14.57 -13.40 -0.02
CA ALA A 71 14.65 -11.95 0.19
C ALA A 71 13.26 -11.32 0.39
N LEU A 72 12.26 -11.71 -0.39
CA LEU A 72 10.90 -11.20 -0.25
C LEU A 72 10.25 -11.65 1.08
N LEU A 73 10.44 -12.91 1.48
CA LEU A 73 9.98 -13.42 2.78
C LEU A 73 10.65 -12.67 3.94
N THR A 74 11.94 -12.38 3.82
CA THR A 74 12.68 -11.60 4.81
C THR A 74 12.19 -10.15 4.87
N ALA A 75 11.82 -9.56 3.74
CA ALA A 75 11.21 -8.23 3.71
C ALA A 75 9.87 -8.20 4.47
N LEU A 76 8.97 -9.16 4.22
CA LEU A 76 7.66 -9.22 4.87
C LEU A 76 7.76 -9.28 6.40
N THR A 77 8.76 -9.97 6.94
CA THR A 77 8.97 -10.07 8.38
C THR A 77 9.75 -8.88 8.94
N SER A 78 10.81 -8.45 8.26
CA SER A 78 11.69 -7.40 8.76
C SER A 78 11.09 -6.00 8.67
N TRP A 79 10.35 -5.68 7.60
CA TRP A 79 9.79 -4.34 7.42
C TRP A 79 8.63 -4.05 8.37
N VAL A 80 7.88 -5.09 8.78
CA VAL A 80 6.88 -4.96 9.84
C VAL A 80 7.53 -4.58 11.17
N ALA A 81 8.70 -5.16 11.48
CA ALA A 81 9.39 -4.92 12.75
C ALA A 81 10.26 -3.65 12.75
N LYS A 82 10.88 -3.30 11.61
CA LYS A 82 11.93 -2.28 11.51
C LYS A 82 11.56 -1.09 10.62
N GLY A 83 10.43 -1.15 9.93
CA GLY A 83 10.06 -0.20 8.89
C GLY A 83 10.70 -0.51 7.53
N LEU A 84 10.22 0.21 6.51
CA LEU A 84 10.76 0.13 5.16
C LEU A 84 12.15 0.78 5.07
N PRO A 85 13.12 0.16 4.39
CA PRO A 85 14.37 0.81 4.07
C PRO A 85 14.14 1.96 3.06
N GLU A 86 15.13 2.86 2.95
CA GLU A 86 15.11 3.99 2.01
C GLU A 86 14.91 3.55 0.55
N ASP A 87 15.53 2.45 0.15
CA ASP A 87 15.37 1.80 -1.16
C ASP A 87 15.05 0.31 -0.96
N PRO A 88 13.75 -0.04 -0.95
CA PRO A 88 13.29 -1.43 -0.84
C PRO A 88 13.81 -2.34 -1.95
N GLY A 89 13.95 -1.83 -3.18
CA GLY A 89 14.42 -2.61 -4.32
C GLY A 89 15.91 -2.93 -4.23
N ALA A 90 16.74 -1.97 -3.83
CA ALA A 90 18.17 -2.19 -3.59
C ALA A 90 18.41 -3.12 -2.38
N TRP A 91 17.59 -2.98 -1.34
CA TRP A 91 17.65 -3.87 -0.18
C TRP A 91 17.34 -5.32 -0.56
N LEU A 92 16.25 -5.56 -1.32
CA LEU A 92 15.89 -6.89 -1.80
C LEU A 92 17.00 -7.50 -2.66
N TYR A 93 17.57 -6.72 -3.58
CA TYR A 93 18.70 -7.16 -4.39
C TYR A 93 19.89 -7.61 -3.50
N ARG A 94 20.23 -6.82 -2.47
CA ARG A 94 21.35 -7.13 -1.57
C ARG A 94 21.11 -8.42 -0.80
N VAL A 95 19.92 -8.61 -0.25
CA VAL A 95 19.58 -9.83 0.50
C VAL A 95 19.62 -11.06 -0.41
N ALA A 96 19.00 -11.00 -1.59
CA ALA A 96 19.02 -12.10 -2.55
C ALA A 96 20.45 -12.41 -3.03
N HIS A 97 21.24 -11.38 -3.32
CA HIS A 97 22.62 -11.56 -3.75
C HIS A 97 23.51 -12.16 -2.65
N ASN A 98 23.34 -11.74 -1.40
CA ASN A 98 24.06 -12.32 -0.27
C ASN A 98 23.68 -13.79 -0.07
N HIS A 99 22.40 -14.13 -0.26
CA HIS A 99 21.94 -15.51 -0.21
C HIS A 99 22.61 -16.36 -1.30
N LEU A 100 22.74 -15.85 -2.54
CA LEU A 100 23.41 -16.56 -3.64
C LEU A 100 24.90 -16.80 -3.43
N ILE A 101 25.59 -15.90 -2.71
CA ILE A 101 27.03 -16.05 -2.43
C ILE A 101 27.27 -16.97 -1.22
N GLY A 102 26.35 -16.95 -0.26
CA GLY A 102 26.45 -17.75 0.97
C GLY A 102 25.82 -19.14 0.90
N ALA A 103 25.13 -19.47 -0.19
CA ALA A 103 24.54 -20.78 -0.46
C ALA A 103 25.56 -21.78 -1.01
#